data_AF-W6TUH2-F1
#
_entry.id   AF-W6TUH2-F1
#
_cell.length_a   1.000
_cell.length_b   1.000
_cell.length_c   1.000
_cell.angle_alpha   90.00
_cell.angle_beta   90.00
_cell.angle_gamma   90.00
#
_symmetry.space_group_name_H-M   'P 1'
#
loop_
_entity.id
_entity.type
_entity.pdbx_description
1 polymer ?
#
loop_
_entity_poly.entity_id
_entity_poly.type
_entity_poly.pdbx_seq_one_letter_code
_entity_poly.pdbx_strand_id
1 'polypeptide(L)'
;MYYGCNPSWDVTLYSQKIRGSNKIIYQYDAWGGRDSHQSGFAILDSAEEFNMSKITSLPGSYFAETPRKGYIKLILVNNGENPTTAKDTILNPVKHYFKNIQGIKFEITEYNDTYGSSPMNTGLMEYEFGAIKETNDGLTFENVVHKSGGIEWPSKVSFPKGNITVFEDTTGRVHHIIIEKFIRMKGEIYKPTKPLEIVPDQAIIGFATFYFIPKKLLKSSTLTNEGIFKQLRK
;
A
#
# COMPACT_ATOMS: atom_id res chain seq x y z
N MET A 1 -12.14 -18.18 -37.41
CA MET A 1 -11.71 -16.78 -37.63
C MET A 1 -11.48 -16.18 -36.25
N TYR A 2 -10.23 -16.15 -35.77
CA TYR A 2 -9.90 -15.62 -34.43
C TYR A 2 -9.78 -14.10 -34.52
N TYR A 3 -10.80 -13.37 -34.08
CA TYR A 3 -10.69 -11.94 -33.83
C TYR A 3 -10.04 -11.74 -32.46
N GLY A 4 -8.71 -11.67 -32.44
CA GLY A 4 -7.94 -11.30 -31.25
C GLY A 4 -8.05 -9.79 -31.01
N CYS A 5 -9.10 -9.34 -30.34
CA CYS A 5 -9.09 -8.03 -29.70
C CYS A 5 -8.19 -8.13 -28.46
N ASN A 6 -6.95 -7.66 -28.55
CA ASN A 6 -6.22 -7.28 -27.36
C ASN A 6 -6.94 -6.06 -26.78
N PRO A 7 -7.56 -6.13 -25.59
CA PRO A 7 -8.15 -4.94 -24.98
C PRO A 7 -7.03 -3.92 -24.73
N SER A 8 -7.23 -2.68 -25.18
CA SER A 8 -6.36 -1.57 -24.78
C SER A 8 -6.58 -1.32 -23.29
N TRP A 9 -5.56 -1.60 -22.48
CA TRP A 9 -5.62 -1.33 -21.04
C TRP A 9 -5.40 0.16 -20.79
N ASP A 10 -6.34 0.80 -20.09
CA ASP A 10 -6.07 2.06 -19.41
C ASP A 10 -5.35 1.74 -18.10
N VAL A 11 -4.17 2.31 -17.88
CA VAL A 11 -3.28 1.91 -16.78
C VAL A 11 -2.81 3.14 -16.03
N THR A 12 -3.19 3.22 -14.76
CA THR A 12 -2.54 4.10 -13.78
C THR A 12 -1.35 3.35 -13.20
N LEU A 13 -0.17 3.98 -13.24
CA LEU A 13 1.08 3.34 -12.87
C LEU A 13 1.87 4.23 -11.92
N TYR A 14 2.30 3.65 -10.81
CA TYR A 14 3.29 4.22 -9.92
C TYR A 14 4.51 3.32 -9.87
N SER A 15 5.68 3.89 -9.60
CA SER A 15 6.91 3.11 -9.48
C SER A 15 7.78 3.56 -8.32
N GLN A 16 8.53 2.61 -7.76
CA GLN A 16 9.63 2.84 -6.84
C GLN A 16 10.84 1.98 -7.25
N LYS A 17 12.04 2.48 -6.99
CA LYS A 17 13.30 1.74 -7.16
C LYS A 17 13.60 0.92 -5.91
N ILE A 18 14.13 -0.29 -6.11
CA ILE A 18 14.73 -1.08 -5.03
C ILE A 18 16.17 -0.62 -4.87
N ARG A 19 16.54 -0.16 -3.67
CA ARG A 19 17.91 0.31 -3.41
C ARG A 19 18.95 -0.77 -3.71
N GLY A 20 20.03 -0.36 -4.36
CA GLY A 20 21.17 -1.23 -4.69
C GLY A 20 20.85 -2.29 -5.76
N SER A 21 19.72 -2.15 -6.46
CA SER A 21 19.27 -3.05 -7.51
C SER A 21 18.94 -2.27 -8.78
N ASN A 22 19.02 -2.95 -9.93
CA ASN A 22 18.52 -2.48 -11.21
C ASN A 22 17.01 -2.75 -11.39
N LYS A 23 16.31 -3.21 -10.34
CA LYS A 23 14.88 -3.58 -10.37
C LYS A 23 13.97 -2.42 -9.94
N ILE A 24 12.80 -2.35 -10.56
CA ILE A 24 11.75 -1.38 -10.25
C ILE A 24 10.50 -2.16 -9.82
N ILE A 25 9.87 -1.71 -8.73
CA ILE A 25 8.55 -2.16 -8.32
C ILE A 25 7.53 -1.20 -8.92
N TYR A 26 6.56 -1.74 -9.63
CA TYR A 26 5.42 -1.03 -10.17
C TYR A 26 4.19 -1.34 -9.35
N GLN A 27 3.43 -0.31 -8.96
CA GLN A 27 2.05 -0.45 -8.50
C GLN A 27 1.17 -0.07 -9.68
N TYR A 28 0.31 -0.99 -10.11
CA TYR A 28 -0.54 -0.80 -11.28
C TYR A 28 -2.01 -0.95 -10.91
N ASP A 29 -2.84 -0.15 -11.56
CA ASP A 29 -4.28 -0.24 -11.58
C ASP A 29 -4.74 -0.13 -13.04
N ALA A 30 -5.29 -1.22 -13.58
CA ALA A 30 -5.51 -1.38 -15.01
C ALA A 30 -6.96 -1.80 -15.33
N TRP A 31 -7.57 -1.09 -16.28
CA TRP A 31 -8.93 -1.30 -16.75
C TRP A 31 -8.93 -1.68 -18.24
N GLY A 32 -9.44 -2.87 -18.54
CA GLY A 32 -9.53 -3.47 -19.88
C GLY A 32 -10.95 -3.38 -20.46
N GLY A 33 -11.62 -2.24 -20.28
CA GLY A 33 -13.05 -2.07 -20.54
C GLY A 33 -13.88 -2.12 -19.26
N ARG A 34 -15.20 -2.32 -19.39
CA ARG A 34 -16.16 -2.18 -18.27
C ARG A 34 -15.98 -3.24 -17.17
N ASP A 35 -15.67 -4.47 -17.56
CA ASP A 35 -15.73 -5.64 -16.65
C ASP A 35 -14.37 -6.33 -16.46
N SER A 36 -13.27 -5.69 -16.88
CA SER A 36 -11.92 -6.23 -16.75
C SER A 36 -11.06 -5.27 -15.93
N HIS A 37 -10.80 -5.64 -14.69
CA HIS A 37 -9.98 -4.87 -13.75
C HIS A 37 -8.85 -5.74 -13.21
N GLN A 38 -7.64 -5.21 -13.20
CA GLN A 38 -6.48 -5.84 -12.60
C GLN A 38 -5.63 -4.79 -11.89
N SER A 39 -5.34 -5.02 -10.62
CA SER A 39 -4.47 -4.17 -9.82
C SER A 39 -3.50 -5.00 -8.99
N GLY A 40 -2.33 -4.44 -8.70
CA GLY A 40 -1.35 -5.10 -7.85
C GLY A 40 0.04 -4.51 -7.98
N PHE A 41 1.03 -5.33 -7.64
CA PHE A 41 2.44 -4.96 -7.77
C PHE A 41 3.14 -5.89 -8.76
N ALA A 42 4.08 -5.35 -9.54
CA ALA A 42 4.94 -6.12 -10.42
C ALA A 42 6.40 -5.68 -10.23
N ILE A 43 7.35 -6.57 -10.54
CA ILE A 43 8.78 -6.23 -10.54
C ILE A 43 9.35 -6.50 -11.93
N LEU A 44 10.08 -5.53 -12.44
CA LEU A 44 10.78 -5.61 -13.73
C LEU A 44 12.21 -5.09 -13.57
N ASP A 45 13.09 -5.45 -14.51
CA ASP A 45 14.34 -4.73 -14.67
C ASP A 45 14.09 -3.30 -15.14
N SER A 46 14.94 -2.36 -14.74
CA SER A 46 14.82 -0.94 -15.10
C SER A 46 14.96 -0.66 -16.59
N ALA A 47 15.48 -1.63 -17.36
CA ALA A 47 15.55 -1.58 -18.83
C ALA A 47 14.29 -2.14 -19.50
N GLU A 48 13.40 -2.79 -18.75
CA GLU A 48 12.17 -3.38 -19.27
C GLU A 48 11.01 -2.38 -19.19
N GLU A 49 10.22 -2.33 -20.25
CA GLU A 49 8.99 -1.54 -20.29
C GLU A 49 7.84 -2.29 -19.62
N PHE A 50 7.01 -1.55 -18.87
CA PHE A 50 5.82 -2.10 -18.26
C PHE A 50 4.79 -2.50 -19.33
N ASN A 51 4.34 -3.76 -19.28
CA ASN A 51 3.30 -4.27 -20.17
C ASN A 51 2.40 -5.29 -19.43
N MET A 52 1.09 -5.01 -19.41
CA MET A 52 0.09 -5.86 -18.74
C MET A 52 0.14 -7.33 -19.16
N SER A 53 0.52 -7.65 -20.41
CA SER A 53 0.59 -9.05 -20.87
C SER A 53 1.87 -9.79 -20.47
N LYS A 54 2.87 -9.09 -19.92
CA LYS A 54 4.19 -9.66 -19.57
C LYS A 54 4.48 -9.62 -18.08
N ILE A 55 3.73 -8.86 -17.30
CA ILE A 55 3.97 -8.72 -15.87
C ILE A 55 3.44 -9.94 -15.10
N THR A 56 4.15 -10.26 -14.02
CA THR A 56 3.69 -11.21 -13.02
C THR A 56 3.39 -10.46 -11.74
N SER A 57 2.15 -10.57 -11.25
CA SER A 57 1.78 -9.96 -9.97
C SER A 57 2.59 -10.55 -8.82
N LEU A 58 3.00 -9.70 -7.89
CA LEU A 58 3.61 -10.12 -6.64
C LEU A 58 2.59 -10.87 -5.77
N PRO A 59 3.05 -11.84 -4.95
CA PRO A 59 2.18 -12.68 -4.12
C PRO A 59 1.69 -12.01 -2.83
N GLY A 60 1.71 -10.68 -2.76
CA GLY A 60 1.32 -9.92 -1.58
C GLY A 60 1.05 -8.45 -1.92
N SER A 61 0.33 -7.78 -1.04
CA SER A 61 -0.21 -6.44 -1.24
C SER A 61 0.43 -5.37 -0.36
N TYR A 62 1.35 -5.75 0.53
CA TYR A 62 2.00 -4.81 1.44
C TYR A 62 3.44 -5.22 1.76
N PHE A 63 4.37 -4.27 1.73
CA PHE A 63 5.77 -4.48 2.09
C PHE A 63 5.94 -4.42 3.62
N ALA A 64 6.20 -5.56 4.26
CA ALA A 64 6.41 -5.61 5.71
C ALA A 64 7.67 -4.85 6.17
N GLU A 65 8.64 -4.74 5.27
CA GLU A 65 9.92 -4.05 5.45
C GLU A 65 10.30 -3.38 4.13
N THR A 66 11.17 -2.37 4.18
CA THR A 66 11.68 -1.67 2.99
C THR A 66 12.28 -2.68 1.99
N PRO A 67 11.82 -2.73 0.74
CA PRO A 67 12.35 -3.65 -0.28
C PRO A 67 13.85 -3.45 -0.50
N ARG A 68 14.60 -4.55 -0.56
CA ARG A 68 16.07 -4.53 -0.74
C ARG A 68 16.52 -5.49 -1.83
N LYS A 69 17.75 -5.31 -2.33
CA LYS A 69 18.33 -6.18 -3.36
C LYS A 69 18.23 -7.66 -2.95
N GLY A 70 17.55 -8.45 -3.80
CA GLY A 70 17.47 -9.91 -3.66
C GLY A 70 16.53 -10.42 -2.56
N TYR A 71 15.88 -9.55 -1.78
CA TYR A 71 14.97 -9.96 -0.71
C TYR A 71 13.81 -8.99 -0.51
N ILE A 72 12.59 -9.51 -0.49
CA ILE A 72 11.37 -8.73 -0.27
C ILE A 72 10.49 -9.48 0.74
N LYS A 73 10.00 -8.75 1.74
CA LYS A 73 9.09 -9.29 2.75
C LYS A 73 7.70 -8.70 2.54
N LEU A 74 6.72 -9.57 2.28
CA LEU A 74 5.36 -9.20 1.95
C LEU A 74 4.36 -9.70 2.98
N ILE A 75 3.30 -8.93 3.13
CA ILE A 75 2.06 -9.35 3.77
C ILE A 75 1.01 -9.51 2.69
N LEU A 76 0.28 -10.62 2.76
CA LEU A 76 -0.93 -10.85 1.98
C LEU A 76 -2.09 -10.92 2.96
N VAL A 77 -3.13 -10.14 2.70
CA VAL A 77 -4.40 -10.24 3.41
C VAL A 77 -5.40 -10.85 2.44
N ASN A 78 -5.90 -12.03 2.77
CA ASN A 78 -6.91 -12.73 1.98
C ASN A 78 -8.28 -12.13 2.32
N ASN A 79 -8.87 -11.42 1.37
CA ASN A 79 -10.23 -10.91 1.47
C ASN A 79 -11.21 -12.09 1.33
N GLY A 80 -11.45 -12.81 2.43
CA GLY A 80 -12.41 -13.90 2.52
C GLY A 80 -13.82 -13.40 2.85
N GLU A 81 -14.74 -14.33 3.09
CA GLU A 81 -16.02 -14.02 3.72
C GLU A 81 -15.77 -13.39 5.11
N ASN A 82 -16.64 -12.45 5.52
CA ASN A 82 -16.57 -11.85 6.86
C ASN A 82 -16.39 -12.96 7.91
N PRO A 83 -15.56 -12.75 8.95
CA PRO A 83 -15.28 -13.76 9.97
C PRO A 83 -16.61 -14.29 10.54
N THR A 84 -16.85 -15.59 10.40
CA THR A 84 -18.09 -16.24 10.84
C THR A 84 -17.91 -17.01 12.14
N THR A 85 -16.66 -17.27 12.54
CA THR A 85 -16.30 -18.01 13.75
C THR A 85 -15.28 -17.26 14.61
N ALA A 86 -15.21 -17.59 15.90
CA ALA A 86 -14.21 -17.02 16.82
C ALA A 86 -12.74 -17.40 16.46
N LYS A 87 -12.53 -18.40 15.59
CA LYS A 87 -11.20 -18.71 15.06
C LYS A 87 -10.77 -17.74 13.97
N ASP A 88 -11.74 -17.16 13.24
CA ASP A 88 -11.48 -16.15 12.22
C ASP A 88 -11.06 -14.81 12.83
N THR A 89 -11.26 -14.63 14.14
CA THR A 89 -10.82 -13.47 14.91
C THR A 89 -9.46 -13.69 15.61
N ILE A 90 -8.63 -14.61 15.13
CA ILE A 90 -7.29 -14.83 15.69
C ILE A 90 -6.28 -13.98 14.93
N LEU A 91 -5.48 -13.17 15.64
CA LEU A 91 -4.44 -12.31 15.04
C LEU A 91 -3.22 -13.08 14.50
N ASN A 92 -3.29 -14.39 14.34
CA ASN A 92 -2.15 -15.20 13.92
C ASN A 92 -2.13 -15.33 12.39
N PRO A 93 -0.94 -15.41 11.79
CA PRO A 93 -0.85 -15.68 10.37
C PRO A 93 -1.43 -17.05 10.06
N VAL A 94 -2.15 -17.15 8.94
CA VAL A 94 -2.68 -18.43 8.44
C VAL A 94 -1.59 -19.24 7.72
N LYS A 95 -0.60 -18.53 7.16
CA LYS A 95 0.49 -19.14 6.42
C LYS A 95 1.73 -18.27 6.46
N HIS A 96 2.89 -18.91 6.45
CA HIS A 96 4.17 -18.25 6.25
C HIS A 96 5.04 -19.12 5.36
N TYR A 97 5.61 -18.56 4.29
CA TYR A 97 6.39 -19.31 3.32
C TYR A 97 7.32 -18.42 2.51
N PHE A 98 8.19 -19.06 1.73
CA PHE A 98 9.12 -18.41 0.84
C PHE A 98 8.84 -18.76 -0.62
N LYS A 99 9.06 -17.80 -1.51
CA LYS A 99 9.08 -18.01 -2.97
C LYS A 99 10.33 -17.38 -3.57
N ASN A 100 10.81 -17.91 -4.68
CA ASN A 100 11.81 -17.25 -5.50
C ASN A 100 11.16 -16.85 -6.82
N ILE A 101 11.16 -15.54 -7.13
CA ILE A 101 10.63 -15.01 -8.38
C ILE A 101 11.71 -14.14 -8.99
N GLN A 102 12.16 -14.48 -10.19
CA GLN A 102 13.21 -13.75 -10.93
C GLN A 102 14.50 -13.51 -10.11
N GLY A 103 14.91 -14.50 -9.30
CA GLY A 103 16.12 -14.42 -8.48
C GLY A 103 15.98 -13.59 -7.20
N ILE A 104 14.78 -13.10 -6.87
CA ILE A 104 14.48 -12.40 -5.63
C ILE A 104 13.81 -13.39 -4.66
N LYS A 105 14.32 -13.47 -3.43
CA LYS A 105 13.68 -14.24 -2.35
C LYS A 105 12.53 -13.42 -1.76
N PHE A 106 11.33 -13.95 -1.84
CA PHE A 106 10.15 -13.41 -1.18
C PHE A 106 9.90 -14.19 0.10
N GLU A 107 9.70 -13.47 1.20
CA GLU A 107 9.14 -13.98 2.45
C GLU A 107 7.71 -13.46 2.56
N ILE A 108 6.73 -14.35 2.60
CA ILE A 108 5.31 -14.00 2.59
C ILE A 108 4.68 -14.48 3.89
N THR A 109 3.98 -13.57 4.55
CA THR A 109 3.11 -13.88 5.68
C THR A 109 1.67 -13.58 5.27
N GLU A 110 0.81 -14.60 5.30
CA GLU A 110 -0.60 -14.48 4.95
C GLU A 110 -1.44 -14.36 6.22
N TYR A 111 -2.43 -13.47 6.16
CA TYR A 111 -3.50 -13.36 7.14
C TYR A 111 -4.84 -13.42 6.42
N ASN A 112 -5.88 -13.84 7.14
CA ASN A 112 -7.25 -13.62 6.66
C ASN A 112 -7.68 -12.22 7.08
N ASP A 113 -8.36 -11.52 6.17
CA ASP A 113 -9.09 -10.31 6.56
C ASP A 113 -10.11 -10.69 7.64
N THR A 114 -10.30 -9.79 8.60
CA THR A 114 -11.36 -9.93 9.59
C THR A 114 -12.47 -8.96 9.23
N TYR A 115 -12.51 -7.81 9.87
CA TYR A 115 -13.48 -6.76 9.58
C TYR A 115 -12.84 -5.62 8.76
N GLY A 116 -11.60 -5.77 8.30
CA GLY A 116 -10.77 -4.70 7.77
C GLY A 116 -10.48 -3.60 8.80
N SER A 117 -9.80 -2.53 8.36
CA SER A 117 -9.57 -1.34 9.20
C SER A 117 -10.72 -0.32 9.13
N SER A 118 -11.59 -0.43 8.12
CA SER A 118 -12.71 0.48 7.87
C SER A 118 -13.64 0.67 9.09
N PRO A 119 -13.93 -0.36 9.91
CA PRO A 119 -14.74 -0.20 11.12
C PRO A 119 -14.01 0.45 12.29
N MET A 120 -12.68 0.52 12.28
CA MET A 120 -11.89 1.10 13.39
C MET A 120 -11.85 2.61 13.34
N ASN A 121 -11.74 3.16 12.14
CA ASN A 121 -11.49 4.58 11.90
C ASN A 121 -12.38 5.02 10.76
N THR A 122 -13.53 5.60 11.09
CA THR A 122 -14.48 6.08 10.09
C THR A 122 -13.95 7.37 9.44
N GLY A 123 -14.16 7.50 8.13
CA GLY A 123 -13.84 8.70 7.36
C GLY A 123 -12.43 8.74 6.74
N LEU A 124 -12.19 9.80 5.98
CA LEU A 124 -10.92 10.08 5.32
C LEU A 124 -9.88 10.49 6.38
N MET A 125 -8.80 9.72 6.53
CA MET A 125 -7.78 9.92 7.57
C MET A 125 -6.74 10.95 7.10
N GLU A 126 -7.00 12.22 7.37
CA GLU A 126 -6.19 13.34 6.86
C GLU A 126 -5.37 14.02 7.96
N TYR A 127 -4.15 14.40 7.58
CA TYR A 127 -3.17 15.06 8.43
C TYR A 127 -2.47 16.14 7.63
N GLU A 128 -2.12 17.24 8.27
CA GLU A 128 -1.18 18.22 7.73
C GLU A 128 0.19 18.07 8.39
N PHE A 129 1.26 18.40 7.68
CA PHE A 129 2.60 18.48 8.24
C PHE A 129 3.33 19.76 7.84
N GLY A 130 4.22 20.22 8.70
CA GLY A 130 5.02 21.43 8.48
C GLY A 130 6.34 21.17 7.77
N ALA A 131 6.98 20.04 8.05
CA ALA A 131 8.25 19.63 7.44
C ALA A 131 8.31 18.11 7.26
N ILE A 132 9.19 17.67 6.37
CA ILE A 132 9.40 16.26 6.07
C ILE A 132 10.89 15.97 5.93
N LYS A 133 11.32 14.84 6.48
CA LYS A 133 12.69 14.36 6.41
C LYS A 133 12.72 12.93 5.90
N GLU A 134 13.34 12.74 4.75
CA GLU A 134 13.61 11.42 4.19
C GLU A 134 14.92 10.87 4.77
N THR A 135 14.91 9.58 5.12
CA THR A 135 16.10 8.80 5.42
C THR A 135 16.21 7.62 4.47
N ASN A 136 17.26 6.83 4.68
CA ASN A 136 17.42 5.59 3.95
C ASN A 136 16.28 4.58 4.17
N ASP A 137 15.68 4.58 5.35
CA ASP A 137 14.75 3.52 5.75
C ASP A 137 13.30 4.00 5.82
N GLY A 138 13.07 5.32 5.83
CA GLY A 138 11.73 5.85 6.04
C GLY A 138 11.56 7.33 5.73
N LEU A 139 10.36 7.80 6.00
CA LEU A 139 9.94 9.18 5.83
C LEU A 139 9.36 9.68 7.15
N THR A 140 9.93 10.78 7.67
CA THR A 140 9.52 11.38 8.94
C THR A 140 8.79 12.69 8.68
N PHE A 141 7.58 12.78 9.21
CA PHE A 141 6.74 13.97 9.17
C PHE A 141 6.88 14.72 10.48
N GLU A 142 7.01 16.04 10.40
CA GLU A 142 7.18 16.93 11.56
C GLU A 142 6.10 18.02 11.58
N ASN A 143 5.74 18.44 12.79
CA ASN A 143 4.63 19.35 13.06
C ASN A 143 3.31 18.81 12.49
N VAL A 144 3.06 17.52 12.72
CA VAL A 144 1.85 16.84 12.27
C VAL A 144 0.64 17.36 13.04
N VAL A 145 -0.41 17.69 12.30
CA VAL A 145 -1.71 18.14 12.83
C VAL A 145 -2.78 17.27 12.21
N HIS A 146 -3.58 16.63 13.07
CA HIS A 146 -4.76 15.87 12.66
C HIS A 146 -5.85 16.78 12.07
N LYS A 147 -6.54 16.31 11.03
CA LYS A 147 -7.62 17.06 10.36
C LYS A 147 -8.95 16.36 10.42
N SER A 148 -8.99 15.08 10.03
CA SER A 148 -10.22 14.29 9.99
C SER A 148 -9.91 12.81 10.04
N GLY A 149 -10.84 12.02 10.58
CA GLY A 149 -10.78 10.55 10.59
C GLY A 149 -9.52 9.97 11.24
N GLY A 150 -9.38 8.65 11.28
CA GLY A 150 -8.12 8.04 11.74
C GLY A 150 -7.77 8.28 13.22
N ILE A 151 -6.51 8.03 13.55
CA ILE A 151 -5.97 8.15 14.92
C ILE A 151 -5.18 9.44 15.11
N GLU A 152 -5.03 9.89 16.35
CA GLU A 152 -4.10 10.97 16.67
C GLU A 152 -2.65 10.49 16.62
N TRP A 153 -1.81 11.21 15.88
CA TRP A 153 -0.37 11.00 15.85
C TRP A 153 0.35 12.02 16.73
N PRO A 154 1.50 11.68 17.32
CA PRO A 154 2.40 12.69 17.85
C PRO A 154 2.82 13.68 16.76
N SER A 155 3.27 14.87 17.18
CA SER A 155 3.72 15.94 16.27
C SER A 155 4.87 15.52 15.33
N LYS A 156 5.56 14.42 15.66
CA LYS A 156 6.56 13.76 14.83
C LYS A 156 6.22 12.28 14.67
N VAL A 157 6.05 11.84 13.43
CA VAL A 157 5.75 10.44 13.10
C VAL A 157 6.61 9.98 11.92
N SER A 158 7.04 8.71 11.95
CA SER A 158 7.90 8.13 10.92
C SER A 158 7.26 6.86 10.37
N PHE A 159 7.36 6.69 9.05
CA PHE A 159 6.88 5.49 8.35
C PHE A 159 8.02 4.86 7.56
N PRO A 160 8.11 3.52 7.56
CA PRO A 160 9.09 2.82 6.73
C PRO A 160 8.76 3.01 5.25
N LYS A 161 9.80 3.02 4.43
CA LYS A 161 9.66 2.98 2.98
C LYS A 161 9.07 1.64 2.51
N GLY A 162 8.50 1.64 1.32
CA GLY A 162 7.87 0.48 0.69
C GLY A 162 6.39 0.70 0.40
N ASN A 163 5.65 1.33 1.32
CA ASN A 163 4.19 1.57 1.20
C ASN A 163 3.84 3.06 1.28
N ILE A 164 4.69 3.90 0.66
CA ILE A 164 4.55 5.35 0.61
C ILE A 164 4.32 5.75 -0.83
N THR A 165 3.24 6.47 -1.10
CA THR A 165 2.92 6.97 -2.44
C THR A 165 2.80 8.49 -2.43
N VAL A 166 3.48 9.15 -3.36
CA VAL A 166 3.40 10.60 -3.54
C VAL A 166 2.38 10.90 -4.62
N PHE A 167 1.34 11.65 -4.25
CA PHE A 167 0.35 12.18 -5.19
C PHE A 167 0.67 13.63 -5.54
N GLU A 168 0.81 13.92 -6.83
CA GLU A 168 1.35 15.19 -7.33
C GLU A 168 0.66 15.67 -8.62
N ASP A 169 0.72 16.97 -8.89
CA ASP A 169 0.25 17.54 -10.16
C ASP A 169 1.28 17.44 -11.29
N THR A 170 0.90 17.87 -12.49
CA THR A 170 1.75 17.92 -13.68
C THR A 170 3.01 18.78 -13.52
N THR A 171 3.10 19.65 -12.50
CA THR A 171 4.29 20.45 -12.18
C THR A 171 5.23 19.77 -11.18
N GLY A 172 4.85 18.58 -10.69
CA GLY A 172 5.57 17.85 -9.64
C GLY A 172 5.34 18.43 -8.24
N ARG A 173 4.30 19.26 -8.06
CA ARG A 173 3.89 19.74 -6.73
C ARG A 173 3.14 18.62 -6.03
N VAL A 174 3.59 18.28 -4.83
CA VAL A 174 2.95 17.29 -3.98
C VAL A 174 1.67 17.87 -3.39
N HIS A 175 0.55 17.19 -3.60
CA HIS A 175 -0.74 17.50 -2.98
C HIS A 175 -0.90 16.77 -1.66
N HIS A 176 -0.56 15.48 -1.64
CA HIS A 176 -0.54 14.68 -0.43
C HIS A 176 0.39 13.48 -0.60
N ILE A 177 0.84 12.93 0.52
CA ILE A 177 1.60 11.69 0.60
C ILE A 177 0.68 10.65 1.26
N ILE A 178 0.44 9.57 0.55
CA ILE A 178 -0.40 8.45 0.97
C ILE A 178 0.50 7.45 1.69
N ILE A 179 0.12 7.09 2.91
CA ILE A 179 0.75 6.06 3.71
C ILE A 179 -0.24 4.92 3.88
N GLU A 180 0.05 3.77 3.30
CA GLU A 180 -0.66 2.55 3.63
C GLU A 180 0.02 1.88 4.82
N LYS A 181 -0.77 1.38 5.76
CA LYS A 181 -0.28 0.69 6.95
C LYS A 181 -1.07 -0.59 7.18
N PHE A 182 -0.35 -1.70 7.30
CA PHE A 182 -0.93 -2.94 7.81
C PHE A 182 -1.32 -2.80 9.28
N ILE A 183 -2.56 -3.13 9.59
CA ILE A 183 -3.14 -3.14 10.93
C ILE A 183 -3.30 -4.59 11.37
N ARG A 184 -2.76 -4.88 12.56
CA ARG A 184 -2.90 -6.16 13.26
C ARG A 184 -2.99 -5.86 14.75
N MET A 185 -4.20 -5.78 15.26
CA MET A 185 -4.44 -5.45 16.67
C MET A 185 -5.80 -5.93 17.13
N LYS A 186 -6.05 -5.82 18.43
CA LYS A 186 -7.40 -5.89 18.97
C LYS A 186 -7.95 -4.48 19.18
N GLY A 187 -9.22 -4.28 18.89
CA GLY A 187 -9.85 -2.97 19.00
C GLY A 187 -11.37 -3.05 18.99
N GLU A 188 -11.98 -1.87 18.99
CA GLU A 188 -13.42 -1.70 18.91
C GLU A 188 -13.83 -1.60 17.43
N ILE A 189 -14.87 -2.35 17.05
CA ILE A 189 -15.41 -2.32 15.68
C ILE A 189 -16.93 -2.22 15.71
N TYR A 190 -17.50 -1.64 14.66
CA TYR A 190 -18.92 -1.77 14.39
C TYR A 190 -19.26 -3.17 13.89
N LYS A 191 -20.31 -3.76 14.48
CA LYS A 191 -20.79 -5.08 14.06
C LYS A 191 -21.49 -5.01 12.70
N PRO A 192 -21.08 -5.81 11.70
CA PRO A 192 -21.70 -5.78 10.38
C PRO A 192 -23.20 -6.08 10.39
N THR A 193 -23.64 -6.99 11.27
CA THR A 193 -25.06 -7.42 11.34
C THR A 193 -25.95 -6.49 12.16
N LYS A 194 -25.37 -5.54 12.89
CA LYS A 194 -26.09 -4.54 13.68
C LYS A 194 -25.35 -3.21 13.57
N PRO A 195 -25.65 -2.40 12.54
CA PRO A 195 -25.01 -1.10 12.38
C PRO A 195 -25.18 -0.30 13.67
N LEU A 196 -24.11 0.39 14.07
CA LEU A 196 -24.00 1.18 15.32
C LEU A 196 -23.76 0.39 16.63
N GLU A 197 -23.73 -0.95 16.61
CA GLU A 197 -23.27 -1.75 17.77
C GLU A 197 -21.73 -1.84 17.75
N ILE A 198 -21.07 -1.24 18.75
CA ILE A 198 -19.62 -1.38 18.95
C ILE A 198 -19.34 -2.64 19.77
N VAL A 199 -18.45 -3.48 19.25
CA VAL A 199 -17.96 -4.68 19.95
C VAL A 199 -16.48 -4.49 20.28
N PRO A 200 -16.09 -4.54 21.57
CA PRO A 200 -14.70 -4.40 21.97
C PRO A 200 -13.90 -5.69 21.76
N ASP A 201 -12.57 -5.56 21.85
CA ASP A 201 -11.59 -6.65 21.80
C ASP A 201 -11.66 -7.54 20.54
N GLN A 202 -12.18 -7.00 19.44
CA GLN A 202 -12.25 -7.71 18.17
C GLN A 202 -10.90 -7.66 17.47
N ALA A 203 -10.51 -8.79 16.86
CA ALA A 203 -9.32 -8.82 16.04
C ALA A 203 -9.54 -8.04 14.75
N ILE A 204 -8.61 -7.12 14.48
CA ILE A 204 -8.56 -6.35 13.25
C ILE A 204 -7.29 -6.70 12.50
N ILE A 205 -7.49 -7.22 11.29
CA ILE A 205 -6.46 -7.46 10.29
C ILE A 205 -6.90 -6.71 9.05
N GLY A 206 -6.03 -5.88 8.47
CA GLY A 206 -6.35 -5.15 7.25
C GLY A 206 -5.36 -4.03 6.97
N PHE A 207 -5.75 -3.08 6.12
CA PHE A 207 -4.93 -1.93 5.76
C PHE A 207 -5.65 -0.63 6.10
N ALA A 208 -4.94 0.33 6.67
CA ALA A 208 -5.40 1.70 6.85
C ALA A 208 -4.61 2.63 5.93
N THR A 209 -5.28 3.63 5.37
CA THR A 209 -4.69 4.61 4.46
C THR A 209 -4.74 5.99 5.11
N PHE A 210 -3.58 6.61 5.24
CA PHE A 210 -3.43 7.95 5.81
C PHE A 210 -2.94 8.94 4.76
N TYR A 211 -3.51 10.13 4.75
CA TYR A 211 -3.19 11.19 3.80
C TYR A 211 -2.46 12.33 4.52
N PHE A 212 -1.20 12.57 4.15
CA PHE A 212 -0.37 13.62 4.72
C PHE A 212 -0.23 14.78 3.73
N ILE A 213 -0.77 15.94 4.08
CA ILE A 213 -0.85 17.14 3.25
C ILE A 213 0.25 18.14 3.69
N PRO A 214 1.13 18.59 2.78
CA PRO A 214 2.16 19.56 3.13
C PRO A 214 1.55 20.96 3.32
N LYS A 215 1.86 21.63 4.43
CA LYS A 215 1.45 23.04 4.66
C LYS A 215 2.17 24.05 3.76
N LYS A 216 3.33 23.65 3.21
CA LYS A 216 4.17 24.47 2.33
C LYS A 216 4.34 23.77 0.99
N LEU A 217 4.74 24.51 -0.04
CA LEU A 217 5.07 23.91 -1.33
C LEU A 217 6.15 22.83 -1.16
N LEU A 218 5.82 21.61 -1.57
CA LEU A 218 6.74 20.47 -1.64
C LEU A 218 6.80 19.99 -3.09
N LYS A 219 8.01 19.78 -3.61
CA LYS A 219 8.22 19.19 -4.94
C LYS A 219 8.63 17.74 -4.77
N SER A 220 8.06 16.83 -5.54
CA SER A 220 8.40 15.40 -5.42
C SER A 220 9.85 15.09 -5.76
N SER A 221 10.51 15.95 -6.55
CA SER A 221 11.94 15.84 -6.87
C SER A 221 12.85 15.99 -5.65
N THR A 222 12.35 16.52 -4.53
CA THR A 222 13.10 16.56 -3.27
C THR A 222 13.09 15.23 -2.52
N LEU A 223 12.24 14.29 -2.95
CA LEU A 223 12.18 12.93 -2.41
C LEU A 223 12.88 11.98 -3.39
N THR A 224 13.50 10.91 -2.89
CA THR A 224 14.07 9.90 -3.77
C THR A 224 12.96 9.07 -4.44
N ASN A 225 13.34 8.27 -5.45
CA ASN A 225 12.45 7.24 -5.99
C ASN A 225 12.67 5.89 -5.29
N GLU A 226 13.55 5.81 -4.28
CA GLU A 226 13.87 4.57 -3.59
C GLU A 226 12.87 4.32 -2.47
N GLY A 227 12.06 3.26 -2.58
CA GLY A 227 11.10 2.94 -1.52
C GLY A 227 9.88 3.84 -1.45
N ILE A 228 9.70 4.77 -2.41
CA ILE A 228 8.61 5.72 -2.49
C ILE A 228 8.00 5.64 -3.90
N PHE A 229 6.72 5.31 -3.97
CA PHE A 229 5.96 5.26 -5.22
C PHE A 229 5.67 6.67 -5.73
N LYS A 230 5.99 6.90 -7.00
CA LYS A 230 5.63 8.11 -7.74
C LYS A 230 4.96 7.75 -9.05
N GLN A 231 3.99 8.56 -9.45
CA GLN A 231 3.24 8.31 -10.66
C GLN A 231 4.16 8.38 -11.89
N LEU A 232 4.06 7.38 -12.76
CA LEU A 232 4.68 7.42 -14.06
C LEU A 232 3.73 8.11 -15.04
N ARG A 233 4.21 9.19 -15.63
CA ARG A 233 3.48 9.92 -16.67
C ARG A 233 3.90 9.34 -18.02
N LYS A 234 2.91 8.94 -18.81
CA LYS A 234 3.10 8.62 -20.23
C LYS A 234 3.19 9.92 -21.02
#